data_AF-A0A927FRP2-F1
#
_entry.id   AF-A0A927FRP2-F1
#
_cell.length_a   1.000
_cell.length_b   1.000
_cell.length_c   1.000
_cell.angle_alpha   90.00
_cell.angle_beta   90.00
_cell.angle_gamma   90.00
#
_symmetry.space_group_name_H-M   'P 1'
#
loop_
_entity.id
_entity.type
_entity.pdbx_description
1 polymer ?
#
loop_
_entity_poly.entity_id
_entity_poly.type
_entity_poly.pdbx_seq_one_letter_code
_entity_poly.pdbx_strand_id
1 'polypeptide(L)' 'MTDRGVLFEFVQLGNQMRVAAIDEATAIEVVVIAPLRASRADMQRLALAKLRRKIEEKGPAGPQPQSGKYA' A
#
# COMPACT_ATOMS: atom_id res chain seq x y z
N MET A 1 -24.76 -1.76 -0.79
CA MET A 1 -23.58 -2.07 0.06
C MET A 1 -22.40 -2.15 -0.86
N THR A 2 -21.63 -1.06 -1.01
CA THR A 2 -20.46 -1.07 -1.89
C THR A 2 -19.35 -1.74 -1.12
N ASP A 3 -19.13 -3.02 -1.39
CA ASP A 3 -17.99 -3.79 -0.90
C ASP A 3 -16.73 -3.08 -1.42
N ARG A 4 -16.09 -2.25 -0.59
CA ARG A 4 -14.80 -1.62 -0.92
C ARG A 4 -13.73 -2.70 -0.78
N GLY A 5 -13.56 -3.48 -1.84
CA GLY A 5 -12.54 -4.52 -1.93
C GLY A 5 -11.14 -3.93 -1.98
N VAL A 6 -10.20 -4.62 -1.34
CA VAL A 6 -8.75 -4.37 -1.50
C VAL A 6 -8.11 -5.63 -2.03
N LEU A 7 -7.48 -5.52 -3.19
CA LEU A 7 -6.75 -6.60 -3.84
C LEU A 7 -5.31 -6.62 -3.33
N PHE A 8 -4.79 -7.80 -3.04
CA PHE A 8 -3.41 -7.97 -2.56
C PHE A 8 -2.63 -8.92 -3.46
N GLU A 9 -1.44 -8.50 -3.90
CA GLU A 9 -0.45 -9.34 -4.57
C GLU A 9 0.74 -9.59 -3.63
N PHE A 10 1.26 -10.81 -3.62
CA PHE A 10 2.44 -11.20 -2.85
C PHE A 10 3.50 -11.77 -3.80
N VAL A 11 4.66 -11.14 -3.84
CA VAL A 11 5.80 -11.58 -4.67
C VAL A 11 7.03 -11.71 -3.78
N GLN A 12 7.56 -12.93 -3.69
CA GLN A 12 8.80 -13.16 -2.96
C GLN A 12 9.99 -12.59 -3.75
N LEU A 13 10.80 -11.76 -3.09
CA LEU A 13 12.03 -11.19 -3.60
C LEU A 13 13.18 -11.61 -2.68
N GLY A 14 13.77 -12.77 -2.96
CA GLY A 14 14.81 -13.35 -2.11
C GLY A 14 14.28 -13.64 -0.69
N ASN A 15 14.85 -12.95 0.31
CA ASN A 15 14.46 -13.08 1.72
C ASN A 15 13.42 -12.02 2.18
N GLN A 16 12.78 -11.35 1.23
CA GLN A 16 11.74 -10.36 1.46
C GLN A 16 10.46 -10.75 0.70
N MET A 17 9.35 -10.18 1.14
CA MET A 17 8.06 -10.25 0.46
C MET A 17 7.68 -8.85 0.01
N ARG A 18 7.49 -8.67 -1.30
CA ARG A 18 6.82 -7.50 -1.87
C ARG A 18 5.32 -7.73 -1.82
N VAL A 19 4.60 -6.78 -1.27
CA VAL A 19 3.14 -6.83 -1.16
C VAL A 19 2.56 -5.59 -1.82
N ALA A 20 1.79 -5.79 -2.90
CA ALA A 20 0.99 -4.72 -3.49
C ALA A 20 -0.42 -4.76 -2.90
N ALA A 21 -0.99 -3.60 -2.60
CA ALA A 21 -2.37 -3.44 -2.17
C ALA A 21 -3.06 -2.37 -3.02
N ILE A 22 -4.18 -2.71 -3.64
CA ILE A 22 -4.92 -1.85 -4.57
C ILE A 22 -6.35 -1.70 -4.07
N ASP A 23 -6.82 -0.46 -3.93
CA ASP A 23 -8.22 -0.14 -3.68
C ASP A 23 -9.02 -0.16 -4.98
N GLU A 24 -10.06 -0.98 -5.06
CA GLU A 24 -10.84 -1.18 -6.29
C GLU A 24 -11.57 0.09 -6.76
N ALA A 25 -11.97 0.96 -5.84
CA ALA A 25 -12.77 2.14 -6.17
C ALA A 25 -11.91 3.32 -6.69
N THR A 26 -10.72 3.50 -6.13
CA THR A 26 -9.83 4.62 -6.45
C THR A 26 -8.68 4.24 -7.39
N ALA A 27 -8.48 2.94 -7.62
CA ALA A 27 -7.31 2.37 -8.29
C ALA A 27 -5.96 2.83 -7.68
N ILE A 28 -5.97 3.31 -6.43
CA ILE A 28 -4.75 3.69 -5.73
C ILE A 28 -4.04 2.40 -5.30
N GLU A 29 -2.77 2.31 -5.69
CA GLU A 29 -1.88 1.22 -5.31
C GLU A 29 -0.83 1.71 -4.31
N VAL A 30 -0.51 0.85 -3.36
CA VAL A 30 0.73 0.96 -2.56
C VAL A 30 1.49 -0.35 -2.61
N VAL A 31 2.82 -0.24 -2.60
CA VAL A 31 3.73 -1.38 -2.52
C VAL A 31 4.50 -1.29 -1.20
N VAL A 32 4.53 -2.39 -0.45
CA VAL A 32 5.33 -2.51 0.77
C VAL A 32 6.29 -3.69 0.67
N ILE A 33 7.43 -3.55 1.35
CA ILE A 33 8.39 -4.64 1.55
C ILE A 33 8.29 -5.10 3.00
N ALA A 34 8.14 -6.40 3.19
CA ALA A 34 8.07 -7.04 4.50
C ALA A 34 9.09 -8.20 4.58
N PRO A 35 9.48 -8.63 5.78
CA PRO A 35 10.25 -9.85 5.96
C PRO A 35 9.49 -11.07 5.43
N LEU A 36 10.18 -12.01 4.77
CA LEU A 36 9.56 -13.24 4.26
C LEU A 36 8.87 -14.07 5.36
N ARG A 37 9.35 -13.97 6.60
CA ARG A 37 8.82 -14.70 7.77
C ARG A 37 7.63 -14.01 8.45
N ALA A 38 7.24 -12.81 8.03
CA ALA A 38 6.07 -12.13 8.58
C ALA A 38 4.80 -12.91 8.21
N SER A 39 3.78 -12.87 9.07
CA SER A 39 2.50 -13.51 8.76
C SER A 39 1.81 -12.77 7.61
N ARG A 40 1.04 -13.50 6.78
CA ARG A 40 0.25 -12.90 5.70
C ARG A 40 -0.69 -11.82 6.23
N ALA A 41 -1.32 -12.04 7.39
CA ALA A 41 -2.22 -11.09 8.00
C ALA A 41 -1.52 -9.78 8.39
N ASP A 42 -0.30 -9.85 8.93
CA ASP A 42 0.45 -8.64 9.33
C ASP A 42 0.92 -7.86 8.10
N MET A 43 1.34 -8.56 7.05
CA MET A 43 1.67 -7.94 5.78
C MET A 43 0.47 -7.23 5.13
N GLN A 44 -0.72 -7.85 5.18
CA GLN A 44 -1.96 -7.23 4.72
C GLN A 44 -2.32 -6.01 5.56
N ARG A 45 -2.23 -6.09 6.90
CA ARG A 45 -2.48 -4.95 7.79
C ARG A 45 -1.55 -3.79 7.49
N LEU A 46 -0.26 -4.05 7.31
CA LEU A 46 0.74 -3.04 6.96
C LEU A 46 0.41 -2.37 5.63
N ALA A 47 0.15 -3.16 4.59
CA ALA A 47 -0.17 -2.65 3.27
C ALA A 47 -1.49 -1.86 3.27
N LEU A 48 -2.53 -2.37 3.94
CA LEU A 48 -3.82 -1.69 4.09
C LEU A 48 -3.70 -0.36 4.83
N ALA A 49 -2.91 -0.29 5.91
CA ALA A 49 -2.69 0.94 6.65
C ALA A 49 -2.02 2.01 5.76
N LYS A 50 -1.03 1.63 4.94
CA LYS A 50 -0.39 2.55 4.00
C LYS A 50 -1.33 2.96 2.87
N LEU A 51 -2.16 2.04 2.38
CA LEU A 51 -3.14 2.32 1.34
C LEU A 51 -4.16 3.35 1.81
N ARG A 52 -4.74 3.16 2.99
CA ARG A 52 -5.68 4.11 3.62
C ARG A 52 -5.07 5.50 3.75
N ARG A 53 -3.87 5.58 4.31
CA ARG A 53 -3.13 6.84 4.42
C ARG A 53 -2.94 7.51 3.05
N LYS A 54 -2.59 6.74 2.00
CA LYS A 54 -2.40 7.30 0.66
C LYS A 54 -3.69 7.81 0.03
N ILE A 55 -4.81 7.13 0.28
CA ILE A 55 -6.14 7.56 -0.16
C ILE A 55 -6.55 8.85 0.55
N GLU A 56 -6.36 8.93 1.87
CA GLU A 56 -6.62 10.14 2.67
C GLU A 56 -5.77 11.32 2.18
N GLU A 57 -4.49 11.08 1.93
CA GLU A 57 -3.53 12.04 1.36
C GLU A 57 -3.94 12.56 -0.03
N LYS A 58 -4.64 11.76 -0.83
CA LYS A 58 -5.15 12.11 -2.17
C LYS A 58 -6.58 12.69 -2.16
N GLY A 59 -7.16 12.97 -0.99
CA GLY A 59 -8.43 13.69 -0.86
C GLY A 59 -8.46 15.01 -1.65
N PRO A 60 -9.64 15.57 -1.91
CA PRO A 60 -9.81 16.65 -2.88
C PRO A 60 -8.98 17.88 -2.49
N ALA A 61 -7.95 18.15 -3.29
CA ALA A 61 -7.07 19.32 -3.29
C ALA A 61 -6.18 19.55 -2.05
N GLY A 62 -4.92 19.14 -2.18
CA GLY A 62 -3.77 19.78 -1.53
C GLY A 62 -2.46 19.34 -2.21
N PRO A 63 -1.63 20.26 -2.76
CA PRO A 63 -0.38 19.88 -3.40
C PRO A 63 0.60 19.36 -2.33
N GLN A 64 0.91 18.06 -2.41
CA GLN A 64 1.96 17.47 -1.58
C GLN A 64 3.32 17.96 -2.08
N PRO A 65 4.18 18.53 -1.22
CA PRO A 65 5.55 18.82 -1.61
C PRO A 65 6.25 17.49 -1.92
N GLN A 66 6.70 17.35 -3.17
CA GLN A 66 7.73 16.37 -3.51
C GLN A 66 8.95 16.71 -2.66
N SER A 67 9.16 15.95 -1.59
CA SER A 67 10.41 15.95 -0.85
C SER A 67 11.48 15.31 -1.74
N GLY A 68 12.00 16.11 -2.68
CA GLY A 68 13.29 15.85 -3.30
C GLY A 68 14.36 15.95 -2.21
N LYS A 69 14.84 14.81 -1.73
CA LYS A 69 16.00 14.77 -0.83
C LYS A 69 17.08 13.84 -1.39
N TYR A 70 17.59 14.24 -2.53
CA TYR A 70 18.92 13.89 -3.00
C TYR A 70 19.60 15.19 -3.44
N ALA A 71 20.17 15.89 -2.47
CA ALA A 71 21.12 17.00 -2.63
C ALA A 71 22.20 16.81 -1.56
#